data_AF-A0A9P6BIQ7-F1
#
_entry.id   AF-A0A9P6BIQ7-F1
#
_cell.length_a   1.000
_cell.length_b   1.000
_cell.length_c   1.000
_cell.angle_alpha   90.00
_cell.angle_beta   90.00
_cell.angle_gamma   90.00
#
_symmetry.space_group_name_H-M   'P 1'
#
loop_
_entity.id
_entity.type
_entity.pdbx_description
1 polymer ?
#
loop_
_entity_poly.entity_id
_entity_poly.type
_entity_poly.pdbx_seq_one_letter_code
_entity_poly.pdbx_strand_id
1 'polypeptide(L)'
;MEPDFASPPETATGQGRSDVGNAVLAISSMVPNSEVDGHLPADSNTQEPCQTTSRKRSKYPGSQFALESLGMESKRAALSAAGLSEAVQCFILGNKAAVMTQKRYLPAQKEFLAWLEEGSFEAGINPTVPIINWLHHVMATRNLAWNTVMSMKSAILALFADTHCITNDPLYQQFIRAGRVETVHHTRQEDYDISPVLQYFRGLEDNSTMDLAILTQKLCWLLGVCGFMRPDDIRCTDVKLS
;
A
#
# COMPACT_ATOMS: atom_id res chain seq x y z
N MET A 1 -29.43 3.78 52.73
CA MET A 1 -29.29 5.03 53.47
C MET A 1 -28.20 5.83 52.79
N GLU A 2 -28.60 6.79 51.96
CA GLU A 2 -27.76 7.91 51.54
C GLU A 2 -27.90 9.03 52.58
N PRO A 3 -26.90 9.92 52.70
CA PRO A 3 -27.14 11.29 52.19
C PRO A 3 -25.91 11.97 51.55
N ASP A 4 -26.07 12.35 50.28
CA ASP A 4 -26.06 13.71 49.69
C ASP A 4 -25.38 14.90 50.41
N PHE A 5 -24.50 15.63 49.70
CA PHE A 5 -24.69 17.02 49.21
C PHE A 5 -23.38 17.76 48.83
N ALA A 6 -23.49 18.54 47.75
CA ALA A 6 -22.80 19.80 47.41
C ALA A 6 -21.68 19.80 46.33
N SER A 7 -22.06 20.20 45.11
CA SER A 7 -21.30 21.13 44.23
C SER A 7 -21.67 22.59 44.63
N PRO A 8 -20.93 23.70 44.33
CA PRO A 8 -20.55 24.20 42.97
C PRO A 8 -19.26 25.12 43.00
N PRO A 9 -18.95 26.10 42.08
CA PRO A 9 -19.50 26.45 40.74
C PRO A 9 -18.47 26.64 39.57
N GLU A 10 -19.03 26.78 38.36
CA GLU A 10 -18.68 27.61 37.18
C GLU A 10 -17.54 28.65 37.34
N THR A 11 -16.71 29.07 36.39
CA THR A 11 -16.71 29.21 34.91
C THR A 11 -15.30 29.67 34.48
N ALA A 12 -14.84 29.37 33.25
CA ALA A 12 -14.05 30.30 32.40
C ALA A 12 -13.71 29.69 31.03
N THR A 13 -14.32 30.27 30.01
CA THR A 13 -14.06 30.13 28.59
C THR A 13 -12.63 30.59 28.23
N GLY A 14 -11.96 29.87 27.32
CA GLY A 14 -10.69 30.29 26.70
C GLY A 14 -10.52 29.65 25.33
N GLN A 15 -10.79 30.43 24.29
CA GLN A 15 -10.80 30.06 22.87
C GLN A 15 -9.48 30.49 22.21
N GLY A 16 -8.93 29.69 21.29
CA GLY A 16 -7.78 30.06 20.44
C GLY A 16 -7.29 28.88 19.58
N ARG A 17 -7.86 28.62 18.40
CA ARG A 17 -7.41 29.08 17.04
C ARG A 17 -6.00 28.55 16.71
N SER A 18 -5.86 27.45 15.96
CA SER A 18 -5.86 27.30 14.49
C SER A 18 -4.44 27.00 13.97
N ASP A 19 -4.27 25.87 13.29
CA ASP A 19 -3.57 25.87 12.00
C ASP A 19 -3.87 24.57 11.25
N VAL A 20 -4.72 24.69 10.23
CA VAL A 20 -4.93 23.69 9.19
C VAL A 20 -4.07 24.16 8.01
N GLY A 21 -2.85 23.62 7.92
CA GLY A 21 -1.98 23.85 6.78
C GLY A 21 -2.44 23.04 5.57
N ASN A 22 -3.44 23.54 4.84
CA ASN A 22 -3.77 23.08 3.50
C ASN A 22 -2.86 23.80 2.49
N ALA A 23 -1.78 23.14 2.06
CA ALA A 23 -1.01 23.60 0.90
C ALA A 23 -1.62 23.02 -0.38
N VAL A 24 -2.55 23.75 -0.99
CA VAL A 24 -3.01 23.51 -2.37
C VAL A 24 -2.10 24.31 -3.31
N LEU A 25 -1.23 23.62 -4.04
CA LEU A 25 -0.49 24.19 -5.17
C LEU A 25 -1.20 23.78 -6.46
N ALA A 26 -2.05 24.67 -6.98
CA ALA A 26 -2.54 24.59 -8.35
C ALA A 26 -1.68 25.54 -9.19
N ILE A 27 -0.88 24.97 -10.09
CA ILE A 27 -0.22 25.71 -11.17
C ILE A 27 -0.49 24.91 -12.44
N SER A 28 -1.26 25.47 -13.37
CA SER A 28 -0.94 25.32 -14.79
C SER A 28 -1.56 26.44 -15.62
N SER A 29 -0.75 26.87 -16.58
CA SER A 29 -0.73 28.16 -17.28
C SER A 29 -1.77 28.32 -18.37
N MET A 30 -2.14 29.58 -18.61
CA MET A 30 -2.94 30.05 -19.75
C MET A 30 -2.15 30.07 -21.07
N VAL A 31 -2.91 30.28 -22.16
CA VAL A 31 -2.58 30.78 -23.52
C VAL A 31 -2.44 29.65 -24.60
N PRO A 32 -2.80 29.86 -25.89
CA PRO A 32 -4.15 29.86 -26.48
C PRO A 32 -4.26 28.95 -27.74
N ASN A 33 -5.43 28.95 -28.40
CA ASN A 33 -5.77 28.29 -29.67
C ASN A 33 -4.74 28.42 -30.82
N SER A 34 -4.65 27.38 -31.64
CA SER A 34 -4.67 27.54 -33.10
C SER A 34 -5.44 26.40 -33.77
N GLU A 35 -6.61 26.72 -34.32
CA GLU A 35 -7.24 25.99 -35.41
C GLU A 35 -6.51 26.36 -36.71
N VAL A 36 -6.08 25.39 -37.52
CA VAL A 36 -6.05 25.55 -38.99
C VAL A 36 -6.37 24.21 -39.64
N ASP A 37 -7.48 24.27 -40.36
CA ASP A 37 -8.10 23.35 -41.30
C ASP A 37 -7.21 23.10 -42.55
N GLY A 38 -7.39 21.95 -43.22
CA GLY A 38 -6.58 21.58 -44.39
C GLY A 38 -7.02 20.30 -45.09
N HIS A 39 -7.90 20.49 -46.07
CA HIS A 39 -8.53 19.54 -46.99
C HIS A 39 -7.62 18.48 -47.71
N LEU A 40 -8.25 17.32 -47.99
CA LEU A 40 -7.99 16.20 -48.95
C LEU A 40 -7.71 16.65 -50.42
N PRO A 41 -7.43 15.80 -51.47
CA PRO A 41 -7.54 14.32 -51.64
C PRO A 41 -6.47 13.57 -52.54
N ALA A 42 -6.67 12.23 -52.68
CA ALA A 42 -6.43 11.29 -53.82
C ALA A 42 -5.00 11.09 -54.41
N ASP A 43 -4.49 9.89 -54.75
CA ASP A 43 -5.10 8.84 -55.59
C ASP A 43 -4.51 7.41 -55.44
N SER A 44 -5.44 6.46 -55.59
CA SER A 44 -5.47 5.06 -56.07
C SER A 44 -4.25 4.41 -56.78
N ASN A 45 -3.89 3.17 -56.38
CA ASN A 45 -4.11 1.89 -57.10
C ASN A 45 -3.08 0.80 -56.74
N THR A 46 -3.53 -0.40 -56.37
CA THR A 46 -3.19 -1.71 -57.00
C THR A 46 -4.06 -2.83 -56.38
N GLN A 47 -4.46 -3.79 -57.22
CA GLN A 47 -5.63 -4.67 -57.15
C GLN A 47 -5.43 -6.00 -56.38
N GLU A 48 -6.50 -6.45 -55.68
CA GLU A 48 -7.17 -7.80 -55.64
C GLU A 48 -6.40 -9.16 -55.50
N PRO A 49 -7.06 -10.32 -55.21
CA PRO A 49 -8.16 -10.64 -54.26
C PRO A 49 -8.03 -12.04 -53.54
N CYS A 50 -8.99 -12.32 -52.64
CA CYS A 50 -9.50 -13.67 -52.24
C CYS A 50 -8.56 -14.54 -51.34
N GLN A 51 -8.97 -15.09 -50.19
CA GLN A 51 -10.13 -15.95 -49.98
C GLN A 51 -10.64 -15.90 -48.53
N THR A 52 -11.96 -15.85 -48.46
CA THR A 52 -12.82 -16.09 -47.30
C THR A 52 -12.63 -17.49 -46.73
N THR A 53 -12.31 -17.60 -45.43
CA THR A 53 -12.77 -18.74 -44.63
C THR A 53 -13.53 -18.24 -43.41
N SER A 54 -14.85 -18.23 -43.56
CA SER A 54 -15.81 -18.16 -42.48
C SER A 54 -15.59 -19.33 -41.53
N ARG A 55 -15.03 -19.08 -40.34
CA ARG A 55 -15.14 -20.01 -39.22
C ARG A 55 -16.19 -19.49 -38.25
N LYS A 56 -17.32 -20.21 -38.32
CA LYS A 56 -18.50 -20.20 -37.44
C LYS A 56 -18.22 -19.59 -36.06
N ARG A 57 -18.89 -18.46 -35.83
CA ARG A 57 -19.21 -17.86 -34.55
C ARG A 57 -19.71 -18.94 -33.58
N SER A 58 -18.85 -19.39 -32.66
CA SER A 58 -19.31 -20.10 -31.47
C SER A 58 -20.01 -19.08 -30.59
N LYS A 59 -21.34 -19.11 -30.59
CA LYS A 59 -22.16 -18.38 -29.63
C LYS A 59 -22.08 -19.13 -28.31
N TYR A 60 -21.11 -18.76 -27.48
CA TYR A 60 -21.29 -18.85 -26.03
C TYR A 60 -21.43 -17.43 -25.47
N PRO A 61 -22.40 -17.21 -24.57
CA PRO A 61 -22.74 -15.88 -24.09
C PRO A 61 -21.70 -15.41 -23.07
N GLY A 62 -21.23 -14.17 -23.23
CA GLY A 62 -20.84 -13.32 -22.10
C GLY A 62 -19.39 -13.35 -21.63
N SER A 63 -18.41 -13.02 -22.49
CA SER A 63 -17.08 -12.57 -21.99
C SER A 63 -17.11 -11.20 -21.30
N GLN A 64 -18.28 -10.51 -21.30
CA GLN A 64 -18.52 -9.26 -20.57
C GLN A 64 -19.06 -9.47 -19.15
N PHE A 65 -19.59 -10.65 -18.79
CA PHE A 65 -20.14 -10.89 -17.45
C PHE A 65 -19.11 -11.40 -16.42
N ALA A 66 -17.89 -11.77 -16.85
CA ALA A 66 -16.91 -12.41 -15.98
C ALA A 66 -15.98 -11.45 -15.20
N LEU A 67 -15.92 -10.17 -15.59
CA LEU A 67 -15.01 -9.20 -14.98
C LEU A 67 -15.74 -8.12 -14.15
N GLU A 68 -17.00 -7.82 -14.45
CA GLU A 68 -17.83 -6.88 -13.67
C GLU A 68 -18.24 -7.45 -12.29
N SER A 69 -18.16 -8.77 -12.11
CA SER A 69 -18.49 -9.49 -10.87
C SER A 69 -17.26 -9.82 -9.99
N LEU A 70 -16.06 -9.35 -10.35
CA LEU A 70 -14.81 -9.76 -9.71
C LEU A 70 -14.54 -9.12 -8.33
N GLY A 71 -15.47 -8.34 -7.80
CA GLY A 71 -15.32 -7.65 -6.52
C GLY A 71 -15.90 -8.39 -5.32
N MET A 72 -16.63 -7.64 -4.48
CA MET A 72 -17.36 -8.16 -3.31
C MET A 72 -18.27 -9.36 -3.62
N GLU A 73 -18.69 -9.51 -4.88
CA GLU A 73 -19.56 -10.60 -5.31
C GLU A 73 -18.84 -11.95 -5.35
N SER A 74 -17.58 -11.99 -5.80
CA SER A 74 -16.70 -13.17 -5.68
C SER A 74 -16.51 -13.60 -4.22
N LYS A 75 -16.30 -12.62 -3.32
CA LYS A 75 -16.24 -12.89 -1.87
C LYS A 75 -17.57 -13.35 -1.30
N ARG A 76 -18.68 -12.72 -1.69
CA ARG A 76 -20.02 -13.11 -1.27
C ARG A 76 -20.36 -14.52 -1.74
N ALA A 77 -19.99 -14.88 -2.97
CA ALA A 77 -20.12 -16.21 -3.52
C ALA A 77 -19.29 -17.24 -2.75
N ALA A 78 -18.05 -16.90 -2.39
CA ALA A 78 -17.20 -17.78 -1.57
C ALA A 78 -17.76 -18.00 -0.16
N LEU A 79 -18.24 -16.95 0.50
CA LEU A 79 -18.88 -17.06 1.82
C LEU A 79 -20.19 -17.85 1.76
N SER A 80 -20.95 -17.67 0.68
CA SER A 80 -22.17 -18.46 0.40
C SER A 80 -21.83 -19.93 0.18
N ALA A 81 -20.79 -20.24 -0.60
CA ALA A 81 -20.30 -21.59 -0.82
C ALA A 81 -19.78 -22.26 0.47
N ALA A 82 -19.27 -21.47 1.41
CA ALA A 82 -18.90 -21.94 2.75
C ALA A 82 -20.12 -22.19 3.68
N GLY A 83 -21.34 -21.94 3.20
CA GLY A 83 -22.59 -22.16 3.95
C GLY A 83 -22.96 -21.05 4.94
N LEU A 84 -22.35 -19.86 4.83
CA LEU A 84 -22.66 -18.74 5.73
C LEU A 84 -23.99 -18.09 5.36
N SER A 85 -24.79 -17.72 6.36
CA SER A 85 -26.05 -16.99 6.15
C SER A 85 -25.80 -15.57 5.61
N GLU A 86 -26.75 -15.04 4.85
CA GLU A 86 -26.67 -13.70 4.26
C GLU A 86 -26.46 -12.60 5.32
N ALA A 87 -27.08 -12.73 6.50
CA ALA A 87 -26.90 -11.79 7.61
C ALA A 87 -25.44 -11.74 8.10
N VAL A 88 -24.78 -12.91 8.19
CA VAL A 88 -23.37 -13.00 8.59
C VAL A 88 -22.47 -12.46 7.49
N GLN A 89 -22.78 -12.71 6.21
CA GLN A 89 -22.04 -12.14 5.09
C GLN A 89 -22.11 -10.60 5.08
N CYS A 90 -23.30 -10.03 5.29
CA CYS A 90 -23.49 -8.58 5.41
C CYS A 90 -22.75 -8.00 6.61
N PHE A 91 -22.70 -8.70 7.75
CA PHE A 91 -21.93 -8.27 8.92
C PHE A 91 -20.42 -8.27 8.63
N ILE A 92 -19.89 -9.33 8.02
CA ILE A 92 -18.45 -9.46 7.69
C ILE A 92 -18.03 -8.39 6.67
N LEU A 93 -18.80 -8.24 5.58
CA LEU A 93 -18.46 -7.34 4.48
C LEU A 93 -18.83 -5.88 4.78
N GLY A 94 -19.83 -5.64 5.63
CA GLY A 94 -20.37 -4.32 5.95
C GLY A 94 -19.74 -3.65 7.17
N ASN A 95 -18.75 -4.27 7.82
CA ASN A 95 -18.10 -3.63 8.97
C ASN A 95 -17.31 -2.37 8.53
N LYS A 96 -17.15 -1.40 9.45
CA LYS A 96 -16.51 -0.11 9.14
C LYS A 96 -15.10 -0.27 8.55
N ALA A 97 -14.31 -1.21 9.08
CA ALA A 97 -12.94 -1.43 8.64
C ALA A 97 -12.84 -2.02 7.22
N ALA A 98 -13.73 -2.95 6.87
CA ALA A 98 -13.84 -3.57 5.56
C ALA A 98 -14.26 -2.54 4.51
N VAL A 99 -15.25 -1.70 4.84
CA VAL A 99 -15.70 -0.61 3.96
C VAL A 99 -14.57 0.39 3.71
N MET A 100 -13.81 0.78 4.73
CA MET A 100 -12.67 1.69 4.57
C MET A 100 -11.54 1.07 3.74
N THR A 101 -11.20 -0.19 4.00
CA THR A 101 -10.22 -0.94 3.19
C THR A 101 -10.65 -1.01 1.74
N GLN A 102 -11.92 -1.33 1.48
CA GLN A 102 -12.47 -1.38 0.13
C GLN A 102 -12.36 -0.02 -0.57
N LYS A 103 -12.74 1.07 0.09
CA LYS A 103 -12.58 2.43 -0.45
C LYS A 103 -11.13 2.74 -0.84
N ARG A 104 -10.17 2.30 -0.03
CA ARG A 104 -8.74 2.46 -0.31
C ARG A 104 -8.26 1.61 -1.51
N TYR A 105 -8.86 0.45 -1.72
CA TYR A 105 -8.48 -0.49 -2.78
C TYR A 105 -9.11 -0.16 -4.13
N LEU A 106 -10.29 0.48 -4.15
CA LEU A 106 -11.03 0.81 -5.36
C LEU A 106 -10.20 1.48 -6.46
N PRO A 107 -9.33 2.48 -6.20
CA PRO A 107 -8.57 3.13 -7.27
C PRO A 107 -7.63 2.16 -8.01
N ALA A 108 -6.86 1.37 -7.26
CA ALA A 108 -5.92 0.40 -7.83
C ALA A 108 -6.65 -0.73 -8.57
N GLN A 109 -7.79 -1.17 -8.05
CA GLN A 109 -8.62 -2.19 -8.69
C GLN A 109 -9.20 -1.71 -10.02
N LYS A 110 -9.75 -0.48 -10.07
CA LYS A 110 -10.28 0.10 -11.31
C LYS A 110 -9.19 0.28 -12.36
N GLU A 111 -8.03 0.77 -11.94
CA GLU A 111 -6.89 0.95 -12.83
C GLU A 111 -6.42 -0.38 -13.42
N PHE A 112 -6.34 -1.43 -12.59
CA PHE A 112 -6.00 -2.78 -13.06
C PHE A 112 -7.02 -3.32 -14.08
N LEU A 113 -8.32 -3.19 -13.80
CA LEU A 113 -9.37 -3.66 -14.70
C LEU A 113 -9.35 -2.89 -16.03
N ALA A 114 -9.19 -1.57 -16.00
CA ALA A 114 -9.06 -0.77 -17.22
C ALA A 114 -7.83 -1.19 -18.06
N TRP A 115 -6.70 -1.46 -17.41
CA TRP A 115 -5.51 -1.95 -18.08
C TRP A 115 -5.69 -3.35 -18.68
N LEU A 116 -6.51 -4.22 -18.05
CA LEU A 116 -6.86 -5.52 -18.61
C LEU A 116 -7.76 -5.40 -19.86
N GLU A 117 -8.64 -4.41 -19.91
CA GLU A 117 -9.50 -4.16 -21.07
C GLU A 117 -8.69 -3.62 -22.26
N GLU A 118 -7.65 -2.83 -22.00
CA GLU A 118 -6.74 -2.31 -23.00
C GLU A 118 -5.74 -3.37 -23.50
N GLY A 119 -5.36 -4.32 -22.65
CA GLY A 119 -4.49 -5.42 -23.00
C GLY A 119 -5.23 -6.60 -23.64
N SER A 120 -4.75 -7.08 -24.79
CA SER A 120 -5.23 -8.35 -25.35
C SER A 120 -4.65 -9.54 -24.58
N PHE A 121 -5.31 -9.97 -23.50
CA PHE A 121 -4.99 -11.21 -22.81
C PHE A 121 -5.80 -12.38 -23.40
N GLU A 122 -5.13 -13.45 -23.83
CA GLU A 122 -5.81 -14.66 -24.32
C GLU A 122 -6.66 -15.30 -23.21
N ALA A 123 -7.86 -15.75 -23.58
CA ALA A 123 -8.76 -16.42 -22.65
C ALA A 123 -8.16 -17.77 -22.21
N GLY A 124 -8.00 -17.96 -20.89
CA GLY A 124 -7.40 -19.17 -20.30
C GLY A 124 -5.98 -18.98 -19.75
N ILE A 125 -5.42 -17.77 -19.83
CA ILE A 125 -4.15 -17.44 -19.19
C ILE A 125 -4.28 -17.55 -17.67
N ASN A 126 -3.24 -18.10 -17.04
CA ASN A 126 -3.09 -18.14 -15.58
C ASN A 126 -3.22 -16.71 -15.00
N PRO A 127 -4.15 -16.44 -14.05
CA PRO A 127 -4.40 -15.10 -13.52
C PRO A 127 -3.17 -14.44 -12.88
N THR A 128 -2.15 -15.21 -12.52
CA THR A 128 -0.86 -14.72 -12.03
C THR A 128 -0.14 -13.82 -13.05
N VAL A 129 -0.16 -14.18 -14.34
CA VAL A 129 0.59 -13.47 -15.40
C VAL A 129 0.15 -12.01 -15.55
N PRO A 130 -1.15 -11.69 -15.76
CA PRO A 130 -1.59 -10.30 -15.87
C PRO A 130 -1.31 -9.48 -14.60
N ILE A 131 -1.38 -10.10 -13.42
CA ILE A 131 -1.08 -9.41 -12.14
C ILE A 131 0.40 -9.00 -12.10
N ILE A 132 1.31 -9.92 -12.41
CA ILE A 132 2.76 -9.62 -12.45
C ILE A 132 3.05 -8.51 -13.46
N ASN A 133 2.52 -8.64 -14.68
CA ASN A 133 2.75 -7.68 -15.75
C ASN A 133 2.24 -6.29 -15.39
N TRP A 134 1.06 -6.18 -14.78
CA TRP A 134 0.53 -4.90 -14.33
C TRP A 134 1.36 -4.30 -13.20
N LEU A 135 1.77 -5.10 -12.20
CA LEU A 135 2.59 -4.61 -11.10
C LEU A 135 3.92 -4.05 -11.61
N HIS A 136 4.55 -4.73 -12.57
CA HIS A 136 5.74 -4.26 -13.23
C HIS A 136 5.48 -2.98 -14.06
N HIS A 137 4.39 -2.94 -14.81
CA HIS A 137 3.98 -1.76 -15.59
C HIS A 137 3.83 -0.52 -14.70
N VAL A 138 3.07 -0.61 -13.61
CA VAL A 138 2.84 0.51 -12.70
C VAL A 138 4.15 0.93 -12.00
N MET A 139 5.00 -0.04 -11.65
CA MET A 139 6.33 0.24 -11.07
C MET A 139 7.19 1.05 -12.05
N ALA A 140 7.25 0.64 -13.32
CA ALA A 140 8.06 1.29 -14.35
C ALA A 140 7.51 2.66 -14.75
N THR A 141 6.19 2.81 -14.91
CA THR A 141 5.58 4.06 -15.39
C THR A 141 5.59 5.16 -14.34
N ARG A 142 5.42 4.82 -13.06
CA ARG A 142 5.24 5.80 -11.98
C ARG A 142 6.44 5.93 -11.03
N ASN A 143 7.50 5.15 -11.25
CA ASN A 143 8.67 5.09 -10.37
C ASN A 143 8.28 4.96 -8.88
N LEU A 144 7.33 4.06 -8.59
CA LEU A 144 6.80 3.90 -7.23
C LEU A 144 7.76 3.10 -6.36
N ALA A 145 7.82 3.46 -5.08
CA ALA A 145 8.47 2.63 -4.08
C ALA A 145 7.80 1.25 -4.00
N TRP A 146 8.61 0.20 -3.78
CA TRP A 146 8.16 -1.19 -3.70
C TRP A 146 6.99 -1.40 -2.73
N ASN A 147 7.02 -0.75 -1.57
CA ASN A 147 5.95 -0.85 -0.56
C ASN A 147 4.60 -0.34 -1.08
N THR A 148 4.61 0.66 -1.96
CA THR A 148 3.41 1.16 -2.62
C THR A 148 2.88 0.14 -3.62
N VAL A 149 3.77 -0.46 -4.42
CA VAL A 149 3.43 -1.55 -5.35
C VAL A 149 2.85 -2.75 -4.60
N MET A 150 3.41 -3.12 -3.44
CA MET A 150 2.88 -4.19 -2.57
C MET A 150 1.52 -3.85 -1.96
N SER A 151 1.23 -2.57 -1.75
CA SER A 151 -0.10 -2.11 -1.32
C SER A 151 -1.12 -2.28 -2.45
N MET A 152 -0.75 -1.93 -3.69
CA MET A 152 -1.61 -2.12 -4.88
C MET A 152 -1.83 -3.60 -5.20
N LYS A 153 -0.78 -4.43 -5.09
CA LYS A 153 -0.85 -5.90 -5.12
C LYS A 153 -1.90 -6.43 -4.15
N SER A 154 -1.92 -5.95 -2.91
CA SER A 154 -2.90 -6.37 -1.91
C SER A 154 -4.32 -5.99 -2.31
N ALA A 155 -4.49 -4.81 -2.92
CA ALA A 155 -5.77 -4.37 -3.46
C ALA A 155 -6.28 -5.27 -4.61
N ILE A 156 -5.39 -5.68 -5.51
CA ILE A 156 -5.74 -6.58 -6.62
C ILE A 156 -6.05 -7.98 -6.13
N LEU A 157 -5.21 -8.56 -5.26
CA LEU A 157 -5.46 -9.89 -4.71
C LEU A 157 -6.80 -9.95 -3.96
N ALA A 158 -7.25 -8.82 -3.38
CA ALA A 158 -8.55 -8.73 -2.74
C ALA A 158 -9.76 -8.82 -3.69
N LEU A 159 -9.58 -8.88 -5.01
CA LEU A 159 -10.62 -9.22 -5.99
C LEU A 159 -10.85 -10.75 -6.07
N PHE A 160 -9.83 -11.54 -5.75
CA PHE A 160 -9.90 -12.98 -5.87
C PHE A 160 -10.43 -13.60 -4.58
N ALA A 161 -11.35 -14.57 -4.70
CA ALA A 161 -11.86 -15.34 -3.58
C ALA A 161 -10.78 -16.25 -2.99
N ASP A 162 -10.05 -16.95 -3.87
CA ASP A 162 -8.87 -17.72 -3.50
C ASP A 162 -7.61 -17.00 -4.00
N THR A 163 -6.80 -16.53 -3.05
CA THR A 163 -5.52 -15.88 -3.35
C THR A 163 -4.35 -16.87 -3.32
N HIS A 164 -4.54 -18.06 -2.76
CA HIS A 164 -3.47 -19.03 -2.59
C HIS A 164 -2.99 -19.59 -3.92
N CYS A 165 -3.90 -19.79 -4.88
CA CYS A 165 -3.54 -20.22 -6.24
C CYS A 165 -2.59 -19.23 -6.93
N ILE A 166 -2.73 -17.93 -6.67
CA ILE A 166 -1.86 -16.89 -7.21
C ILE A 166 -0.56 -16.79 -6.40
N THR A 167 -0.63 -16.78 -5.07
CA THR A 167 0.57 -16.59 -4.23
C THR A 167 1.51 -17.78 -4.21
N ASN A 168 1.00 -18.98 -4.48
CA ASN A 168 1.79 -20.21 -4.57
C ASN A 168 2.36 -20.45 -5.98
N ASP A 169 1.98 -19.63 -6.95
CA ASP A 169 2.52 -19.72 -8.30
C ASP A 169 4.04 -19.42 -8.31
N PRO A 170 4.87 -20.31 -8.90
CA PRO A 170 6.32 -20.10 -8.96
C PRO A 170 6.72 -18.77 -9.62
N LEU A 171 6.00 -18.34 -10.66
CA LEU A 171 6.27 -17.07 -11.35
C LEU A 171 6.01 -15.88 -10.43
N TYR A 172 4.92 -15.93 -9.64
CA TYR A 172 4.61 -14.90 -8.66
C TYR A 172 5.71 -14.80 -7.61
N GLN A 173 6.12 -15.94 -7.04
CA GLN A 173 7.16 -15.97 -6.02
C GLN A 173 8.51 -15.47 -6.55
N GLN A 174 8.85 -15.83 -7.80
CA GLN A 174 10.06 -15.36 -8.46
C GLN A 174 10.03 -13.83 -8.65
N PHE A 175 8.90 -13.27 -9.11
CA PHE A 175 8.74 -11.82 -9.27
C PHE A 175 8.87 -11.08 -7.93
N ILE A 176 8.17 -11.53 -6.88
CA ILE A 176 8.24 -10.90 -5.56
C ILE A 176 9.66 -10.98 -4.98
N ARG A 177 10.37 -12.10 -5.19
CA ARG A 177 11.75 -12.27 -4.76
C ARG A 177 12.70 -11.31 -5.51
N ALA A 178 12.58 -11.23 -6.83
CA ALA A 178 13.39 -10.33 -7.65
C ALA A 178 13.19 -8.86 -7.23
N GLY A 179 11.93 -8.43 -7.11
CA GLY A 179 11.63 -7.06 -6.69
C GLY A 179 12.13 -6.72 -5.30
N ARG A 180 12.14 -7.68 -4.34
CA ARG A 180 12.78 -7.45 -3.03
C ARG A 180 14.28 -7.23 -3.14
N VAL A 181 15.00 -8.03 -3.92
CA VAL A 181 16.46 -7.88 -4.07
C VAL A 181 16.80 -6.52 -4.70
N GLU A 182 16.02 -6.08 -5.68
CA GLU A 182 16.23 -4.82 -6.38
C GLU A 182 15.90 -3.59 -5.51
N THR A 183 14.95 -3.71 -4.58
CA THR A 183 14.39 -2.58 -3.81
C THR A 183 14.84 -2.52 -2.36
N VAL A 184 15.53 -3.56 -1.87
CA VAL A 184 16.29 -3.48 -0.61
C VAL A 184 17.46 -2.52 -0.85
N HIS A 185 17.18 -1.25 -0.63
CA HIS A 185 18.23 -0.30 -0.32
C HIS A 185 18.80 -0.73 1.02
N HIS A 186 20.08 -1.10 1.05
CA HIS A 186 20.84 -1.02 2.29
C HIS A 186 20.65 0.41 2.78
N THR A 187 19.80 0.60 3.80
CA THR A 187 19.71 1.87 4.53
C THR A 187 21.13 2.23 4.85
N ARG A 188 21.60 3.34 4.26
CA ARG A 188 23.00 3.75 4.21
C ARG A 188 23.72 3.20 5.42
N GLN A 189 24.63 2.26 5.17
CA GLN A 189 25.60 1.85 6.16
C GLN A 189 26.51 3.07 6.35
N GLU A 190 25.98 4.09 7.04
CA GLU A 190 26.81 5.13 7.62
C GLU A 190 27.53 4.40 8.74
N ASP A 191 28.77 4.00 8.47
CA ASP A 191 29.65 3.47 9.49
C ASP A 191 29.85 4.60 10.51
N TYR A 192 29.07 4.57 11.59
CA TYR A 192 29.20 5.52 12.68
C TYR A 192 30.45 5.16 13.48
N ASP A 193 31.46 6.03 13.45
CA ASP A 193 32.63 5.86 14.30
C ASP A 193 32.26 6.10 15.77
N ILE A 194 32.13 5.00 16.52
CA ILE A 194 31.89 5.02 17.96
C ILE A 194 33.18 5.14 18.79
N SER A 195 34.36 5.13 18.14
CA SER A 195 35.66 5.21 18.81
C SER A 195 35.79 6.41 19.75
N PRO A 196 35.31 7.62 19.42
CA PRO A 196 35.40 8.78 20.32
C PRO A 196 34.67 8.54 21.64
N VAL A 197 33.49 7.90 21.60
CA VAL A 197 32.71 7.62 22.81
C VAL A 197 33.35 6.50 23.62
N LEU A 198 33.90 5.48 22.96
CA LEU A 198 34.64 4.41 23.63
C LEU A 198 35.93 4.92 24.29
N GLN A 199 36.64 5.84 23.64
CA GLN A 199 37.82 6.51 24.21
C GLN A 199 37.43 7.36 25.42
N TYR A 200 36.34 8.13 25.32
CA TYR A 200 35.79 8.88 26.44
C TYR A 200 35.49 7.97 27.62
N PHE A 201 34.77 6.87 27.43
CA PHE A 201 34.45 5.93 28.52
C PHE A 201 35.66 5.21 29.13
N ARG A 202 36.70 4.96 28.33
CA ARG A 202 37.97 4.37 28.82
C ARG A 202 38.81 5.37 29.62
N GLY A 203 38.65 6.66 29.36
CA GLY A 203 39.32 7.74 30.10
C GLY A 203 38.62 8.13 31.41
N LEU A 204 37.43 7.60 31.68
CA LEU A 204 36.74 7.80 32.95
C LEU A 204 37.35 6.94 34.07
N GLU A 205 37.23 7.41 35.31
CA GLU A 205 37.67 6.69 36.50
C GLU A 205 36.85 5.40 36.75
N ASP A 206 37.21 4.64 37.77
CA ASP A 206 36.48 3.43 38.14
C ASP A 206 35.01 3.74 38.45
N ASN A 207 34.11 2.82 38.06
CA ASN A 207 32.67 3.00 38.26
C ASN A 207 32.30 3.21 39.75
N SER A 208 33.15 2.77 40.70
CA SER A 208 32.95 2.95 42.14
C SER A 208 33.27 4.34 42.66
N THR A 209 34.09 5.12 41.95
CA THR A 209 34.49 6.49 42.34
C THR A 209 33.85 7.55 41.45
N MET A 210 33.22 7.14 40.36
CA MET A 210 32.61 8.01 39.36
C MET A 210 31.38 8.75 39.90
N ASP A 211 31.24 10.02 39.50
CA ASP A 211 30.05 10.80 39.79
C ASP A 211 28.79 10.17 39.18
N LEU A 212 27.67 10.29 39.92
CA LEU A 212 26.40 9.69 39.55
C LEU A 212 25.89 10.22 38.20
N ALA A 213 26.12 11.50 37.88
CA ALA A 213 25.68 12.07 36.61
C ALA A 213 26.41 11.43 35.42
N ILE A 214 27.73 11.23 35.54
CA ILE A 214 28.56 10.59 34.50
C ILE A 214 28.17 9.11 34.36
N LEU A 215 27.97 8.42 35.47
CA LEU A 215 27.52 7.03 35.46
C LEU A 215 26.15 6.87 34.79
N THR A 216 25.23 7.80 35.06
CA THR A 216 23.90 7.84 34.42
C THR A 216 24.02 8.10 32.93
N GLN A 217 24.87 9.03 32.50
CA GLN A 217 25.10 9.31 31.08
C GLN A 217 25.68 8.08 30.35
N LYS A 218 26.64 7.38 30.97
CA LYS A 218 27.24 6.15 30.44
C LYS A 218 26.19 5.04 30.31
N LEU A 219 25.32 4.88 31.31
CA LEU A 219 24.22 3.92 31.27
C LEU A 219 23.20 4.24 30.18
N CYS A 220 22.74 5.51 30.09
CA CYS A 220 21.79 5.94 29.06
C CYS A 220 22.34 5.73 27.64
N TRP A 221 23.62 6.01 27.41
CA TRP A 221 24.24 5.76 26.10
C TRP A 221 24.25 4.25 25.78
N LEU A 222 24.60 3.40 26.74
CA LEU A 222 24.59 1.95 26.55
C LEU A 222 23.18 1.42 26.29
N LEU A 223 22.16 1.92 26.99
CA LEU A 223 20.75 1.58 26.74
C LEU A 223 20.31 2.01 25.33
N GLY A 224 20.75 3.19 24.87
CA GLY A 224 20.48 3.67 23.52
C GLY A 224 21.16 2.82 22.44
N VAL A 225 22.44 2.48 22.60
CA VAL A 225 23.22 1.77 21.57
C VAL A 225 23.00 0.25 21.59
N CYS A 226 22.97 -0.37 22.78
CA CYS A 226 22.77 -1.82 22.90
C CYS A 226 21.30 -2.22 22.91
N GLY A 227 20.43 -1.38 23.48
CA GLY A 227 18.99 -1.63 23.56
C GLY A 227 18.19 -1.01 22.42
N PHE A 228 18.82 -0.22 21.55
CA PHE A 228 18.14 0.59 20.52
C PHE A 228 16.99 1.45 21.06
N MET A 229 17.11 1.86 22.33
CA MET A 229 16.06 2.58 23.04
C MET A 229 16.09 4.07 22.69
N ARG A 230 14.92 4.67 22.51
CA ARG A 230 14.83 6.12 22.33
C ARG A 230 14.99 6.81 23.70
N PRO A 231 15.42 8.09 23.73
CA PRO A 231 15.52 8.83 24.99
C PRO A 231 14.23 8.80 25.83
N ASP A 232 13.06 8.83 25.18
CA ASP A 232 11.76 8.72 25.86
C ASP A 232 11.54 7.34 26.49
N ASP A 233 11.99 6.26 25.84
CA ASP A 233 11.87 4.90 26.37
C ASP A 233 12.78 4.71 27.59
N ILE A 234 14.01 5.24 27.52
CA ILE A 234 14.99 5.20 28.61
C ILE A 234 14.44 5.95 29.84
N ARG A 235 13.81 7.12 29.63
CA ARG A 235 13.20 7.91 30.71
C ARG A 235 12.11 7.15 31.47
N CYS A 236 11.39 6.27 30.79
CA CYS A 236 10.27 5.51 31.36
C CYS A 236 10.69 4.10 31.85
N THR A 237 12.00 3.82 31.91
CA THR A 237 12.50 2.51 32.32
C THR A 237 12.56 2.43 33.85
N ASP A 238 11.65 1.66 34.44
CA ASP A 238 11.65 1.39 35.88
C ASP A 238 12.32 0.05 36.22
N VAL A 239 13.14 0.04 37.27
CA VAL A 239 13.70 -1.19 37.83
C VAL A 239 12.71 -1.75 38.85
N LYS A 240 12.16 -2.94 38.59
CA LYS A 240 11.39 -3.67 39.61
C LYS A 240 12.36 -4.23 40.65
N LEU A 241 12.27 -3.75 41.89
CA LEU A 241 12.94 -4.37 43.03
C LEU A 241 12.18 -5.65 43.39
N SER A 242 12.78 -6.81 43.09
CA SER A 242 12.32 -8.14 43.51
C SER A 242 12.93 -8.54 44.84
#